data_AF-A0ABD3QRW7-F1
#
_entry.id   AF-A0ABD3QRW7-F1
#
_cell.length_a   1.000
_cell.length_b   1.000
_cell.length_c   1.000
_cell.angle_alpha   90.00
_cell.angle_beta   90.00
_cell.angle_gamma   90.00
#
_symmetry.space_group_name_H-M   'P 1'
#
loop_
_entity.id
_entity.type
_entity.pdbx_description
1 polymer ?
#
loop_
_entity_poly.entity_id
_entity_poly.type
_entity_poly.pdbx_seq_one_letter_code
_entity_poly.pdbx_strand_id
1 'polypeptide(L)'
;MSDLDPIAILSDISANQLESTVHCHDYRCLLRLRSFRSDGGDACVSNQISIPDVLTLSATPIVSDQEKKHHCLGRGNDDTDVGLPLLPKLRNETSSGEKIPSPESWQNHPCGELIRTSNLLQTQLYERLKDASNGALSGVAEGPLGIHEEFLRRSEAIIKELLEAIQQHLRKEQACNDGDDRNTSTKQHNSSHRKNAPLHSNAMKSHPPLSYYAALLRQLQILHETPNVIDINLYNADSSKNTDKSGIPTDITRLSVTCMDGKKRSHTWHAELYPSIVLTVDFPEDFSLIDNNLELEKWWDDEKSASNHLLLPEIQRRFQQGLDRYQPLFDELDQLDSHLWILEPSLPARRCSIERRIALWEGGASMVIVLDPEKPRAIPVLVRFIGLTAARNADKDVDWSASFADFVTEGAEEDLASKRWSEERSVRENLELWFGSPLPSPLSSVKSDYLVECGICYTHRLPSDDVMSDENLRSEEGALPDVKCNNLTCNKHYHEACLFEWLHSLPTAKTSFDRIFGSCPYCCEAVSVSTANGRRN
;
A
#
# COMPACT_ATOMS: atom_id res chain seq x y z
N MET A 1 -32.00 5.86 15.17
CA MET A 1 -30.60 5.74 14.71
C MET A 1 -29.99 4.71 15.63
N SER A 2 -29.65 3.54 15.11
CA SER A 2 -29.11 2.43 15.88
C SER A 2 -27.77 2.84 16.49
N ASP A 3 -27.67 2.77 17.82
CA ASP A 3 -26.43 2.82 18.58
C ASP A 3 -25.51 1.72 18.04
N LEU A 4 -24.62 2.06 17.11
CA LEU A 4 -23.53 1.17 16.74
C LEU A 4 -22.60 1.14 17.94
N ASP A 5 -22.43 -0.05 18.51
CA ASP A 5 -21.47 -0.26 19.59
C ASP A 5 -20.09 0.27 19.15
N PRO A 6 -19.34 0.92 20.05
CA PRO A 6 -18.03 1.50 19.76
C PRO A 6 -17.01 0.40 19.43
N ILE A 7 -16.77 0.11 18.14
CA ILE A 7 -15.83 -0.94 17.68
C ILE A 7 -14.38 -0.44 17.76
N ALA A 8 -13.53 -1.20 18.45
CA ALA A 8 -12.09 -1.01 18.56
C ALA A 8 -11.34 -1.43 17.28
N ILE A 9 -10.44 -0.57 16.80
CA ILE A 9 -9.54 -0.87 15.67
C ILE A 9 -8.08 -0.80 16.09
N LEU A 10 -7.24 -1.66 15.52
CA LEU A 10 -5.79 -1.55 15.67
C LEU A 10 -5.31 -0.35 14.87
N SER A 11 -4.57 0.54 15.54
CA SER A 11 -4.10 1.81 14.99
C SER A 11 -2.57 1.91 14.95
N ASP A 12 -1.87 1.11 15.75
CA ASP A 12 -0.41 0.94 15.70
C ASP A 12 -0.06 -0.49 16.14
N ILE A 13 0.81 -1.14 15.36
CA ILE A 13 1.27 -2.52 15.58
C ILE A 13 2.78 -2.54 15.39
N SER A 14 3.52 -2.53 16.50
CA SER A 14 4.96 -2.78 16.49
C SER A 14 5.29 -3.98 17.39
N ALA A 15 6.51 -4.52 17.26
CA ALA A 15 6.96 -5.64 18.09
C ALA A 15 6.89 -5.37 19.62
N ASN A 16 6.77 -4.10 20.03
CA ASN A 16 6.80 -3.66 21.42
C ASN A 16 5.54 -2.90 21.86
N GLN A 17 4.58 -2.63 20.96
CA GLN A 17 3.42 -1.82 21.24
C GLN A 17 2.21 -2.25 20.39
N LEU A 18 1.05 -2.36 21.03
CA LEU A 18 -0.26 -2.40 20.37
C LEU A 18 -1.07 -1.17 20.78
N GLU A 19 -1.73 -0.54 19.81
CA GLU A 19 -2.67 0.57 20.06
C GLU A 19 -4.04 0.25 19.47
N SER A 20 -5.07 0.40 20.30
CA SER A 20 -6.47 0.36 19.91
C SER A 20 -7.05 1.76 19.94
N THR A 21 -7.77 2.14 18.89
CA THR A 21 -8.49 3.41 18.78
C THR A 21 -9.97 3.16 18.51
N VAL A 22 -10.83 3.94 19.16
CA VAL A 22 -12.28 3.93 18.95
C VAL A 22 -12.77 5.35 18.72
N HIS A 23 -13.62 5.55 17.70
CA HIS A 23 -14.32 6.81 17.52
C HIS A 23 -15.55 6.88 18.43
N CYS A 24 -15.58 7.88 19.30
CA CYS A 24 -16.72 8.17 20.15
C CYS A 24 -17.50 9.37 19.61
N HIS A 25 -18.57 9.08 18.87
CA HIS A 25 -19.39 10.10 18.21
C HIS A 25 -20.06 11.06 19.21
N ASP A 26 -20.64 10.54 20.29
CA ASP A 26 -21.40 11.32 21.26
C ASP A 26 -20.56 12.39 21.96
N TYR A 27 -19.27 12.10 22.16
CA TYR A 27 -18.31 12.98 22.81
C TYR A 27 -17.32 13.63 21.83
N ARG A 28 -17.49 13.41 20.51
CA ARG A 28 -16.65 13.96 19.44
C ARG A 28 -15.15 13.78 19.70
N CYS A 29 -14.72 12.56 20.00
CA CYS A 29 -13.33 12.27 20.29
C CYS A 29 -12.90 10.88 19.82
N LEU A 30 -11.59 10.70 19.66
CA LEU A 30 -10.97 9.37 19.53
C LEU A 30 -10.51 8.91 20.90
N LEU A 31 -11.02 7.77 21.35
CA LEU A 31 -10.54 7.07 22.54
C LEU A 31 -9.39 6.16 22.12
N ARG A 32 -8.27 6.25 22.82
CA ARG A 32 -7.08 5.43 22.55
C ARG A 32 -6.66 4.65 23.78
N LEU A 33 -6.22 3.43 23.56
CA LEU A 33 -5.73 2.52 24.58
C LEU A 33 -4.51 1.75 24.04
N ARG A 34 -3.44 1.69 24.83
CA ARG A 34 -2.15 1.12 24.44
C ARG A 34 -1.76 -0.03 25.35
N SER A 35 -0.98 -0.96 24.82
CA SER A 35 -0.21 -1.93 25.61
C SER A 35 1.26 -1.78 25.27
N PHE A 36 2.10 -1.74 26.31
CA PHE A 36 3.55 -1.71 26.18
C PHE A 36 4.17 -2.97 26.76
N ARG A 37 5.26 -3.42 26.15
CA ARG A 37 6.06 -4.53 26.68
C ARG A 37 6.85 -4.05 27.92
N SER A 38 6.66 -4.71 29.06
CA SER A 38 7.44 -4.42 30.28
C SER A 38 8.85 -4.99 30.15
N ASP A 39 9.87 -4.13 30.25
CA ASP A 39 11.30 -4.52 30.24
C ASP A 39 11.78 -5.08 31.61
N GLY A 40 10.85 -5.54 32.44
CA GLY A 40 11.13 -6.10 33.77
C GLY A 40 11.69 -7.51 33.66
N GLY A 41 12.98 -7.67 34.00
CA GLY A 41 13.72 -8.93 33.91
C GLY A 41 13.09 -10.08 34.68
N ASP A 42 12.48 -11.01 33.94
CA ASP A 42 12.57 -12.45 34.18
C ASP A 42 12.24 -13.17 32.87
N ALA A 43 13.22 -13.90 32.33
CA ALA A 43 13.23 -14.43 30.97
C ALA A 43 12.31 -15.65 30.73
N CYS A 44 11.20 -15.76 31.47
CA CYS A 44 10.35 -16.95 31.44
C CYS A 44 8.84 -16.65 31.55
N VAL A 45 8.30 -15.73 30.75
CA VAL A 45 6.88 -15.75 30.34
C VAL A 45 6.75 -15.26 28.90
N SER A 46 6.46 -16.17 27.98
CA SER A 46 6.13 -15.89 26.58
C SER A 46 4.76 -15.19 26.46
N ASN A 47 4.65 -14.19 25.57
CA ASN A 47 3.43 -13.49 25.11
C ASN A 47 2.71 -12.53 26.10
N GLN A 48 3.37 -11.47 26.57
CA GLN A 48 2.75 -10.45 27.44
C GLN A 48 2.06 -9.25 26.74
N ILE A 49 1.92 -9.21 25.41
CA ILE A 49 1.32 -8.05 24.71
C ILE A 49 -0.19 -8.25 24.41
N SER A 50 -0.97 -8.89 25.29
CA SER A 50 -2.41 -9.08 25.06
C SER A 50 -3.32 -8.20 25.92
N ILE A 51 -2.79 -7.57 26.98
CA ILE A 51 -3.60 -6.85 27.96
C ILE A 51 -3.42 -5.34 27.77
N PRO A 52 -4.49 -4.61 27.41
CA PRO A 52 -4.42 -3.16 27.32
C PRO A 52 -4.08 -2.53 28.68
N ASP A 53 -3.17 -1.55 28.69
CA ASP A 53 -2.87 -0.78 29.91
C ASP A 53 -3.91 0.32 30.08
N VAL A 54 -4.86 0.09 31.00
CA VAL A 54 -5.94 1.02 31.34
C VAL A 54 -5.41 2.43 31.68
N LEU A 55 -4.17 2.56 32.16
CA LEU A 55 -3.56 3.87 32.48
C LEU A 55 -3.17 4.68 31.23
N THR A 56 -3.17 4.07 30.06
CA THR A 56 -2.90 4.74 28.77
C THR A 56 -4.17 5.28 28.11
N LEU A 57 -5.33 5.02 28.71
CA LEU A 57 -6.62 5.45 28.21
C LEU A 57 -6.66 6.98 28.08
N SER A 58 -6.84 7.45 26.84
CA SER A 58 -6.83 8.87 26.52
C SER A 58 -7.89 9.24 25.49
N ALA A 59 -8.30 10.51 25.49
CA ALA A 59 -9.25 11.07 24.56
C ALA A 59 -8.57 12.16 23.71
N THR A 60 -8.70 12.06 22.40
CA THR A 60 -8.25 13.08 21.44
C THR A 60 -9.47 13.77 20.85
N PRO A 61 -9.72 15.06 21.12
CA PRO A 61 -10.90 15.76 20.63
C PRO A 61 -10.85 15.93 19.10
N ILE A 62 -12.02 15.79 18.45
CA ILE A 62 -12.18 15.98 17.01
C ILE A 62 -12.82 17.35 16.78
N VAL A 63 -12.03 18.30 16.27
CA VAL A 63 -12.48 19.70 16.08
C VAL A 63 -13.05 19.89 14.67
N SER A 64 -14.26 20.45 14.56
CA SER A 64 -14.86 20.81 13.27
C SER A 64 -14.41 22.21 12.78
N ASP A 65 -14.34 22.43 11.46
CA ASP A 65 -13.93 23.74 10.89
C ASP A 65 -14.85 24.91 11.27
N GLN A 66 -16.06 24.65 11.78
CA GLN A 66 -16.97 25.70 12.28
C GLN A 66 -16.57 26.22 13.67
N GLU A 67 -15.83 25.45 14.47
CA GLU A 67 -15.51 25.77 15.87
C GLU A 67 -14.17 26.52 16.02
N LYS A 68 -13.35 26.58 14.97
CA LYS A 68 -12.08 27.36 14.94
C LYS A 68 -12.27 28.87 15.15
N LYS A 69 -13.47 29.42 14.99
CA LYS A 69 -13.71 30.86 15.14
C LYS A 69 -13.69 31.38 16.58
N HIS A 70 -13.80 30.51 17.59
CA HIS A 70 -13.91 30.95 19.00
C HIS A 70 -12.71 30.65 19.89
N HIS A 71 -11.74 29.84 19.46
CA HIS A 71 -10.58 29.46 20.28
C HIS A 71 -9.26 29.70 19.53
N CYS A 72 -8.88 30.97 19.39
CA CYS A 72 -7.53 31.37 18.98
C CYS A 72 -7.00 32.44 19.94
N LEU A 73 -6.81 32.10 21.21
CA LEU A 73 -5.92 32.83 22.13
C LEU A 73 -5.36 31.85 23.17
N GLY A 74 -4.12 31.39 22.95
CA GLY A 74 -3.38 30.58 23.92
C GLY A 74 -2.04 30.11 23.34
N ARG A 75 -0.95 30.80 23.70
CA ARG A 75 0.43 30.59 23.23
C ARG A 75 1.20 29.84 24.31
N GLY A 76 1.99 28.82 23.95
CA GLY A 76 3.19 28.43 24.71
C GLY A 76 3.46 26.94 24.90
N ASN A 77 4.55 26.50 24.24
CA ASN A 77 5.57 25.51 24.63
C ASN A 77 5.29 23.99 24.57
N ASP A 78 6.21 23.36 23.83
CA ASP A 78 6.81 22.01 23.92
C ASP A 78 5.97 20.76 24.21
N ASP A 79 6.31 19.78 23.36
CA ASP A 79 6.33 18.34 23.56
C ASP A 79 5.03 17.52 23.51
N THR A 80 5.09 16.57 22.56
CA THR A 80 4.34 15.33 22.42
C THR A 80 2.90 15.40 21.88
N ASP A 81 2.62 14.48 20.96
CA ASP A 81 1.28 14.10 20.47
C ASP A 81 0.50 13.45 21.63
N VAL A 82 0.00 14.28 22.57
CA VAL A 82 -0.60 13.79 23.81
C VAL A 82 -2.11 13.87 23.72
N GLY A 83 -2.74 12.73 23.39
CA GLY A 83 -4.13 12.49 23.76
C GLY A 83 -4.34 12.79 25.25
N LEU A 84 -5.45 13.44 25.60
CA LEU A 84 -5.71 13.85 26.98
C LEU A 84 -6.01 12.61 27.84
N PRO A 85 -5.21 12.31 28.87
CA PRO A 85 -5.43 11.11 29.67
C PRO A 85 -6.75 11.19 30.41
N LEU A 86 -7.54 10.11 30.34
CA LEU A 86 -8.77 9.97 31.12
C LEU A 86 -8.49 9.45 32.53
N LEU A 87 -7.38 8.73 32.70
CA LEU A 87 -6.91 8.19 33.97
C LEU A 87 -5.44 8.62 34.18
N PRO A 88 -5.12 9.28 35.31
CA PRO A 88 -3.74 9.55 35.72
C PRO A 88 -2.89 8.29 35.80
N LYS A 89 -1.62 8.38 35.39
CA LYS A 89 -0.62 7.35 35.72
C LYS A 89 -0.48 7.29 37.24
N LEU A 90 -0.83 6.16 37.85
CA LEU A 90 -0.50 5.85 39.26
C LEU A 90 1.02 5.64 39.38
N ARG A 91 1.81 6.71 39.23
CA ARG A 91 3.23 6.70 39.56
C ARG A 91 3.36 6.87 41.07
N ASN A 92 4.05 5.92 41.71
CA ASN A 92 4.54 6.07 43.07
C ASN A 92 5.21 7.44 43.22
N GLU A 93 4.74 8.21 44.19
CA GLU A 93 5.22 9.55 44.51
C GLU A 93 6.73 9.55 44.74
N THR A 94 7.51 10.01 43.75
CA THR A 94 8.78 10.69 43.99
C THR A 94 9.12 11.61 42.82
N SER A 95 9.09 12.93 43.11
CA SER A 95 9.77 14.02 42.40
C SER A 95 9.60 14.17 40.87
N SER A 96 8.68 15.03 40.44
CA SER A 96 8.95 16.21 39.58
C SER A 96 7.61 16.82 39.15
N GLY A 97 7.49 18.14 39.30
CA GLY A 97 6.24 18.88 39.09
C GLY A 97 5.87 19.05 37.62
N GLU A 98 5.39 18.00 36.97
CA GLU A 98 4.62 18.12 35.74
C GLU A 98 3.18 18.50 36.08
N LYS A 99 2.76 19.69 35.66
CA LYS A 99 1.38 20.15 35.76
C LYS A 99 0.51 19.29 34.84
N ILE A 100 -0.49 18.63 35.41
CA ILE A 100 -1.62 18.04 34.67
C ILE A 100 -2.23 19.15 33.79
N PRO A 101 -2.50 18.92 32.48
CA PRO A 101 -3.17 19.90 31.64
C PRO A 101 -4.49 20.34 32.28
N SER A 102 -4.68 21.64 32.48
CA SER A 102 -5.90 22.16 33.12
C SER A 102 -7.13 21.86 32.25
N PRO A 103 -8.20 21.24 32.78
CA PRO A 103 -9.45 20.93 32.05
C PRO A 103 -10.19 22.16 31.48
N GLU A 104 -9.73 23.36 31.80
CA GLU A 104 -10.42 24.63 31.53
C GLU A 104 -10.45 25.01 30.03
N SER A 105 -9.55 24.45 29.20
CA SER A 105 -9.46 24.80 27.77
C SER A 105 -10.61 24.24 26.91
N TRP A 106 -11.35 23.23 27.39
CA TRP A 106 -12.36 22.50 26.61
C TRP A 106 -13.75 22.45 27.27
N GLN A 107 -14.05 23.35 28.22
CA GLN A 107 -15.33 23.37 28.96
C GLN A 107 -16.57 23.40 28.07
N ASN A 108 -16.46 23.85 26.81
CA ASN A 108 -17.57 23.96 25.87
C ASN A 108 -17.59 22.85 24.79
N HIS A 109 -16.65 21.91 24.79
CA HIS A 109 -16.59 20.82 23.81
C HIS A 109 -17.16 19.52 24.42
N PRO A 110 -17.93 18.68 23.69
CA PRO A 110 -18.47 17.43 24.22
C PRO A 110 -17.43 16.49 24.85
N CYS A 111 -16.21 16.44 24.28
CA CYS A 111 -15.07 15.70 24.85
C CYS A 111 -14.65 16.22 26.23
N GLY A 112 -14.86 17.51 26.51
CA GLY A 112 -14.57 18.10 27.82
C GLY A 112 -15.43 17.51 28.93
N GLU A 113 -16.71 17.26 28.66
CA GLU A 113 -17.63 16.60 29.61
C GLU A 113 -17.25 15.14 29.84
N LEU A 114 -16.83 14.42 28.80
CA LEU A 114 -16.29 13.07 28.94
C LEU A 114 -15.08 13.06 29.88
N ILE A 115 -14.09 13.91 29.61
CA ILE A 115 -12.86 14.02 30.40
C ILE A 115 -13.18 14.42 31.85
N ARG A 116 -14.07 15.39 32.05
CA ARG A 116 -14.50 15.85 33.38
C ARG A 116 -15.10 14.70 34.19
N THR A 117 -16.06 13.98 33.62
CA THR A 117 -16.77 12.91 34.30
C THR A 117 -15.89 11.67 34.50
N SER A 118 -15.04 11.30 33.54
CA SER A 118 -14.05 10.23 33.70
C SER A 118 -13.12 10.50 34.88
N ASN A 119 -12.61 11.73 35.02
CA ASN A 119 -11.73 12.10 36.13
C ASN A 119 -12.48 12.09 37.48
N LEU A 120 -13.75 12.52 37.52
CA LEU A 120 -14.58 12.46 38.73
C LEU A 120 -14.82 11.01 39.19
N LEU A 121 -14.95 10.08 38.24
CA LEU A 121 -15.21 8.67 38.49
C LEU A 121 -13.95 7.80 38.54
N GLN A 122 -12.75 8.38 38.44
CA GLN A 122 -11.48 7.68 38.25
C GLN A 122 -11.33 6.45 39.16
N THR A 123 -11.50 6.62 40.48
CA THR A 123 -11.35 5.54 41.47
C THR A 123 -12.39 4.43 41.30
N GLN A 124 -13.60 4.77 40.86
CA GLN A 124 -14.69 3.81 40.65
C GLN A 124 -14.53 3.07 39.30
N LEU A 125 -14.00 3.76 38.29
CA LEU A 125 -13.76 3.21 36.97
C LEU A 125 -12.57 2.26 36.98
N TYR A 126 -11.50 2.54 37.72
CA TYR A 126 -10.25 1.77 37.65
C TYR A 126 -10.47 0.26 37.86
N GLU A 127 -11.11 -0.15 38.95
CA GLU A 127 -11.38 -1.58 39.21
C GLU A 127 -12.37 -2.17 38.20
N ARG A 128 -13.39 -1.41 37.78
CA ARG A 128 -14.37 -1.88 36.78
C ARG A 128 -13.74 -2.11 35.41
N LEU A 129 -12.87 -1.20 34.97
CA LEU A 129 -12.15 -1.29 33.71
C LEU A 129 -11.11 -2.42 33.76
N LYS A 130 -10.48 -2.64 34.91
CA LYS A 130 -9.59 -3.78 35.13
C LYS A 130 -10.36 -5.11 35.10
N ASP A 131 -11.54 -5.16 35.70
CA ASP A 131 -12.42 -6.33 35.64
C ASP A 131 -12.93 -6.57 34.21
N ALA A 132 -13.28 -5.52 33.45
CA ALA A 132 -13.64 -5.62 32.04
C ALA A 132 -12.46 -6.14 31.19
N SER A 133 -11.24 -5.65 31.46
CA SER A 133 -10.01 -6.13 30.82
C SER A 133 -9.70 -7.59 31.11
N ASN A 134 -10.07 -8.11 32.29
CA ASN A 134 -9.79 -9.47 32.73
C ASN A 134 -10.94 -10.45 32.40
N GLY A 135 -12.18 -9.96 32.37
CA GLY A 135 -13.39 -10.74 32.13
C GLY A 135 -13.66 -11.01 30.65
N ALA A 136 -13.03 -10.23 29.76
CA ALA A 136 -13.01 -10.49 28.33
C ALA A 136 -12.06 -11.66 28.00
N LEU A 137 -12.46 -12.90 28.32
CA LEU A 137 -12.43 -14.12 27.49
C LEU A 137 -12.33 -15.45 28.27
N SER A 138 -12.94 -16.48 27.66
CA SER A 138 -12.76 -17.91 27.97
C SER A 138 -12.29 -18.61 26.69
N GLY A 139 -10.97 -18.63 26.45
CA GLY A 139 -10.36 -19.32 25.30
C GLY A 139 -8.86 -19.05 25.22
N VAL A 140 -8.05 -20.09 25.01
CA VAL A 140 -6.59 -19.97 24.85
C VAL A 140 -6.31 -19.68 23.37
N ALA A 141 -5.82 -18.48 23.05
CA ALA A 141 -5.42 -18.13 21.68
C ALA A 141 -3.96 -18.58 21.43
N GLU A 142 -3.76 -19.50 20.48
CA GLU A 142 -2.43 -19.90 19.99
C GLU A 142 -2.10 -19.16 18.67
N GLY A 143 -1.16 -18.21 18.71
CA GLY A 143 -0.58 -17.57 17.51
C GLY A 143 -0.66 -16.02 17.48
N PRO A 144 0.08 -15.34 16.57
CA PRO A 144 0.16 -13.87 16.50
C PRO A 144 -1.18 -13.19 16.18
N LEU A 145 -1.96 -13.78 15.28
CA LEU A 145 -3.30 -13.30 14.92
C LEU A 145 -4.26 -13.36 16.12
N GLY A 146 -4.13 -14.39 16.96
CA GLY A 146 -4.94 -14.52 18.18
C GLY A 146 -4.60 -13.48 19.24
N ILE A 147 -3.36 -13.01 19.31
CA ILE A 147 -2.94 -11.94 20.25
C ILE A 147 -3.60 -10.60 19.89
N HIS A 148 -3.70 -10.29 18.60
CA HIS A 148 -4.33 -9.06 18.10
C HIS A 148 -5.84 -9.05 18.36
N GLU A 149 -6.52 -10.16 18.09
CA GLU A 149 -7.97 -10.31 18.32
C GLU A 149 -8.32 -10.25 19.82
N GLU A 150 -7.50 -10.90 20.66
CA GLU A 150 -7.62 -10.83 22.12
C GLU A 150 -7.48 -9.40 22.64
N PHE A 151 -6.45 -8.67 22.19
CA PHE A 151 -6.19 -7.28 22.58
C PHE A 151 -7.34 -6.35 22.19
N LEU A 152 -7.89 -6.52 20.98
CA LEU A 152 -9.03 -5.74 20.51
C LEU A 152 -10.28 -5.99 21.35
N ARG A 153 -10.63 -7.26 21.61
CA ARG A 153 -11.79 -7.62 22.44
C ARG A 153 -11.71 -7.05 23.85
N ARG A 154 -10.53 -7.11 24.47
CA ARG A 154 -10.31 -6.51 25.79
C ARG A 154 -10.41 -4.99 25.75
N SER A 155 -9.83 -4.36 24.73
CA SER A 155 -9.90 -2.91 24.55
C SER A 155 -11.33 -2.42 24.37
N GLU A 156 -12.12 -3.15 23.58
CA GLU A 156 -13.54 -2.87 23.36
C GLU A 156 -14.36 -2.99 24.65
N ALA A 157 -14.15 -4.06 25.42
CA ALA A 157 -14.81 -4.23 26.71
C ALA A 157 -14.50 -3.09 27.69
N ILE A 158 -13.25 -2.65 27.76
CA ILE A 158 -12.81 -1.51 28.59
C ILE A 158 -13.51 -0.23 28.14
N ILE A 159 -13.52 0.07 26.84
CA ILE A 159 -14.10 1.31 26.30
C ILE A 159 -15.62 1.33 26.46
N LYS A 160 -16.29 0.19 26.28
CA LYS A 160 -17.74 0.06 26.49
C LYS A 160 -18.12 0.29 27.95
N GLU A 161 -17.43 -0.35 28.88
CA GLU A 161 -17.66 -0.19 30.32
C GLU A 161 -17.45 1.27 30.78
N LEU A 162 -16.42 1.93 30.26
CA LEU A 162 -16.17 3.36 30.49
C LEU A 162 -17.37 4.22 30.08
N LEU A 163 -17.84 4.06 28.85
CA LEU A 163 -18.91 4.87 28.29
C LEU A 163 -20.24 4.62 29.00
N GLU A 164 -20.55 3.37 29.31
CA GLU A 164 -21.76 2.99 30.06
C GLU A 164 -21.76 3.59 31.46
N ALA A 165 -20.64 3.50 32.19
CA ALA A 165 -20.52 4.05 33.54
C ALA A 165 -20.69 5.57 33.56
N ILE A 166 -20.11 6.27 32.57
CA ILE A 166 -20.24 7.73 32.44
C ILE A 166 -21.69 8.11 32.11
N GLN A 167 -22.33 7.42 31.16
CA GLN A 167 -23.74 7.68 30.83
C GLN A 167 -24.67 7.43 32.02
N GLN A 168 -24.43 6.39 32.82
CA GLN A 168 -25.18 6.11 34.04
C GLN A 168 -25.00 7.23 35.07
N HIS A 169 -23.79 7.75 35.22
CA HIS A 169 -23.51 8.86 36.13
C HIS A 169 -24.21 10.15 35.70
N LEU A 170 -24.13 10.51 34.41
CA LEU A 170 -24.82 11.68 33.86
C LEU A 170 -26.35 11.60 34.04
N ARG A 171 -26.94 10.40 33.83
CA ARG A 171 -28.37 10.17 34.12
C ARG A 171 -28.71 10.37 35.59
N LYS A 172 -27.82 9.98 36.51
CA LYS A 172 -28.01 10.15 37.95
C LYS A 172 -27.90 11.63 38.36
N GLU A 173 -26.94 12.38 37.81
CA GLU A 173 -26.81 13.82 38.03
C GLU A 173 -28.06 14.58 37.55
N GLN A 174 -28.57 14.25 36.36
CA GLN A 174 -29.81 14.82 35.82
C GLN A 174 -31.02 14.52 36.72
N ALA A 175 -31.16 13.28 37.19
CA ALA A 175 -32.23 12.89 38.11
C ALA A 175 -32.15 13.57 39.49
N CYS A 176 -30.95 13.94 39.95
CA CYS A 176 -30.76 14.72 41.18
C CYS A 176 -31.11 16.20 40.98
N ASN A 177 -30.80 16.78 39.81
CA ASN A 177 -31.14 18.18 39.49
C ASN A 177 -32.63 18.40 39.23
N ASP A 178 -33.32 17.44 38.59
CA ASP A 178 -34.78 17.47 38.40
C ASP A 178 -35.57 17.34 39.71
N GLY A 179 -34.91 16.96 40.81
CA GLY A 179 -35.47 16.96 42.16
C GLY A 179 -35.49 18.34 42.84
N ASP A 180 -34.66 19.28 42.37
CA ASP A 180 -34.50 20.61 42.98
C ASP A 180 -35.17 21.75 42.18
N ASP A 181 -35.49 21.53 40.89
CA ASP A 181 -36.10 22.54 40.01
C ASP A 181 -37.65 22.55 40.01
N ARG A 182 -38.24 22.58 41.21
CA ARG A 182 -39.61 23.10 41.42
C ARG A 182 -39.58 24.56 41.91
N ASN A 183 -38.91 25.44 41.20
CA ASN A 183 -39.24 26.87 41.09
C ASN A 183 -38.17 27.61 40.29
N THR A 184 -38.42 27.90 39.02
CA THR A 184 -38.37 29.28 38.49
C THR A 184 -38.73 29.29 37.01
N SER A 185 -39.79 30.05 36.70
CA SER A 185 -40.21 30.43 35.35
C SER A 185 -39.32 31.56 34.84
N THR A 186 -38.83 31.53 33.59
CA THR A 186 -39.20 32.52 32.55
C THR A 186 -38.35 32.46 31.26
N LYS A 187 -39.08 32.59 30.14
CA LYS A 187 -38.78 33.32 28.89
C LYS A 187 -37.84 32.71 27.84
N GLN A 188 -38.51 32.12 26.84
CA GLN A 188 -38.09 32.05 25.44
C GLN A 188 -37.92 33.44 24.81
N HIS A 189 -36.90 33.58 23.94
CA HIS A 189 -36.94 34.54 22.83
C HIS A 189 -36.37 33.89 21.56
N ASN A 190 -37.20 33.86 20.52
CA ASN A 190 -36.85 33.58 19.13
C ASN A 190 -36.12 34.79 18.50
N SER A 191 -35.20 34.55 17.56
CA SER A 191 -35.19 35.29 16.29
C SER A 191 -34.40 34.57 15.19
N SER A 192 -34.86 34.76 13.96
CA SER A 192 -34.46 34.10 12.72
C SER A 192 -33.98 35.11 11.66
N HIS A 193 -33.21 34.58 10.69
CA HIS A 193 -32.93 35.07 9.32
C HIS A 193 -31.87 36.17 9.04
N ARG A 194 -30.89 35.82 8.17
CA ARG A 194 -30.73 36.41 6.82
C ARG A 194 -29.85 35.55 5.88
N LYS A 195 -30.11 35.71 4.57
CA LYS A 195 -29.73 34.86 3.41
C LYS A 195 -28.49 35.36 2.64
N ASN A 196 -27.76 34.39 2.08
CA ASN A 196 -27.00 34.26 0.80
C ASN A 196 -26.48 35.48 0.00
N ALA A 197 -25.22 35.41 -0.48
CA ALA A 197 -24.77 35.33 -1.90
C ALA A 197 -23.19 35.23 -1.97
N PRO A 198 -22.49 35.08 -3.13
CA PRO A 198 -21.84 33.81 -3.54
C PRO A 198 -20.33 33.85 -3.89
N LEU A 199 -19.77 32.64 -4.08
CA LEU A 199 -18.64 32.19 -4.93
C LEU A 199 -17.31 32.97 -4.98
N HIS A 200 -16.23 32.31 -4.54
CA HIS A 200 -15.02 32.15 -5.37
C HIS A 200 -14.25 30.88 -4.99
N SER A 201 -13.97 30.08 -6.01
CA SER A 201 -13.21 28.83 -6.02
C SER A 201 -11.73 29.07 -5.75
N ASN A 202 -11.19 28.41 -4.73
CA ASN A 202 -9.79 28.02 -4.64
C ASN A 202 -9.76 26.64 -4.01
N ALA A 203 -9.27 25.63 -4.75
CA ALA A 203 -9.07 24.27 -4.28
C ALA A 203 -7.95 24.26 -3.23
N MET A 204 -8.29 24.61 -1.98
CA MET A 204 -7.47 24.31 -0.80
C MET A 204 -7.76 22.86 -0.41
N LYS A 205 -6.70 22.12 -0.04
CA LYS A 205 -6.75 20.76 0.52
C LYS A 205 -7.82 20.70 1.61
N SER A 206 -9.01 20.23 1.26
CA SER A 206 -10.12 20.09 2.19
C SER A 206 -9.96 18.78 2.95
N HIS A 207 -10.11 18.81 4.26
CA HIS A 207 -10.11 17.60 5.07
C HIS A 207 -11.38 16.76 4.76
N PRO A 208 -11.35 15.42 4.91
CA PRO A 208 -12.54 14.59 4.75
C PRO A 208 -13.63 14.94 5.79
N PRO A 209 -14.92 15.00 5.40
CA PRO A 209 -16.02 15.28 6.34
C PRO A 209 -16.28 14.10 7.30
N LEU A 210 -16.98 14.30 8.42
CA LEU A 210 -17.27 13.19 9.36
C LEU A 210 -18.04 12.01 8.72
N SER A 211 -18.90 12.29 7.75
CA SER A 211 -19.59 11.28 6.96
C SER A 211 -18.62 10.33 6.24
N TYR A 212 -17.43 10.82 5.85
CA TYR A 212 -16.35 10.00 5.27
C TYR A 212 -15.89 8.92 6.22
N TYR A 213 -15.51 9.29 7.44
CA TYR A 213 -15.02 8.32 8.41
C TYR A 213 -16.11 7.33 8.84
N ALA A 214 -17.36 7.80 8.98
CA ALA A 214 -18.49 6.93 9.27
C ALA A 214 -18.76 5.92 8.13
N ALA A 215 -18.71 6.37 6.87
CA ALA A 215 -18.88 5.50 5.71
C ALA A 215 -17.70 4.51 5.56
N LEU A 216 -16.48 4.98 5.79
CA LEU A 216 -15.26 4.17 5.75
C LEU A 216 -15.34 3.03 6.77
N LEU A 217 -15.59 3.33 8.05
CA LEU A 217 -15.63 2.30 9.10
C LEU A 217 -16.69 1.22 8.82
N ARG A 218 -17.90 1.62 8.39
CA ARG A 218 -18.96 0.67 8.01
C ARG A 218 -18.52 -0.27 6.88
N GLN A 219 -17.82 0.27 5.89
CA GLN A 219 -17.37 -0.52 4.73
C GLN A 219 -16.16 -1.39 5.04
N LEU A 220 -15.24 -0.93 5.89
CA LEU A 220 -14.11 -1.72 6.38
C LEU A 220 -14.57 -2.93 7.19
N GLN A 221 -15.66 -2.80 7.96
CA GLN A 221 -16.25 -3.94 8.69
C GLN A 221 -16.68 -5.06 7.73
N ILE A 222 -17.38 -4.70 6.66
CA ILE A 222 -17.82 -5.67 5.64
C ILE A 222 -16.61 -6.31 4.93
N LEU A 223 -15.57 -5.51 4.64
CA LEU A 223 -14.32 -6.02 4.05
C LEU A 223 -13.60 -7.00 4.97
N HIS A 224 -13.51 -6.70 6.27
CA HIS A 224 -12.87 -7.57 7.25
C HIS A 224 -13.60 -8.93 7.39
N GLU A 225 -14.92 -8.93 7.25
CA GLU A 225 -15.73 -10.16 7.27
C GLU A 225 -15.66 -10.96 5.95
N THR A 226 -14.97 -10.45 4.93
CA THR A 226 -14.88 -11.12 3.61
C THR A 226 -13.84 -12.26 3.66
N PRO A 227 -14.23 -13.53 3.33
CA PRO A 227 -13.45 -14.74 3.66
C PRO A 227 -12.10 -14.93 2.95
N ASN A 228 -11.70 -14.02 2.06
CA ASN A 228 -10.41 -14.05 1.37
C ASN A 228 -9.51 -12.85 1.70
N VAL A 229 -10.04 -11.85 2.40
CA VAL A 229 -9.25 -10.67 2.82
C VAL A 229 -8.38 -11.09 3.99
N ILE A 230 -7.08 -10.90 3.86
CA ILE A 230 -6.09 -11.29 4.88
C ILE A 230 -5.50 -10.10 5.61
N ASP A 231 -5.52 -8.92 4.99
CA ASP A 231 -4.95 -7.71 5.58
C ASP A 231 -5.62 -6.45 5.02
N ILE A 232 -5.76 -5.44 5.88
CA ILE A 232 -6.34 -4.14 5.57
C ILE A 232 -5.48 -3.08 6.24
N ASN A 233 -4.76 -2.28 5.44
CA ASN A 233 -3.91 -1.20 5.93
C ASN A 233 -4.50 0.16 5.57
N LEU A 234 -4.45 1.07 6.53
CA LEU A 234 -4.87 2.45 6.37
C LEU A 234 -3.64 3.35 6.45
N TYR A 235 -3.51 4.28 5.51
CA TYR A 235 -2.40 5.22 5.47
C TYR A 235 -2.89 6.66 5.40
N ASN A 236 -2.08 7.54 5.94
CA ASN A 236 -2.27 8.98 5.81
C ASN A 236 -1.63 9.47 4.51
N ALA A 237 -2.13 10.60 3.98
CA ALA A 237 -1.66 11.16 2.70
C ALA A 237 -0.12 11.34 2.60
N ASP A 238 0.55 11.63 3.72
CA ASP A 238 1.96 12.04 3.74
C ASP A 238 2.97 10.95 4.18
N SER A 239 2.57 9.69 4.33
CA SER A 239 3.48 8.61 4.79
C SER A 239 4.67 8.31 3.86
N SER A 240 4.68 8.82 2.62
CA SER A 240 5.79 8.64 1.65
C SER A 240 6.88 9.71 1.72
N LYS A 241 6.70 10.79 2.48
CA LYS A 241 7.70 11.85 2.63
C LYS A 241 8.02 12.04 4.10
N ASN A 242 9.21 11.63 4.50
CA ASN A 242 9.72 11.68 5.87
C ASN A 242 10.07 13.13 6.32
N THR A 243 9.22 14.09 6.02
CA THR A 243 9.40 15.52 6.32
C THR A 243 8.06 16.21 6.50
N ASP A 244 7.33 15.93 7.57
CA ASP A 244 6.51 16.97 8.17
C ASP A 244 6.54 16.85 9.69
N LYS A 245 7.35 17.72 10.30
CA LYS A 245 7.48 17.92 11.75
C LYS A 245 6.31 18.74 12.33
N SER A 246 5.18 18.78 11.64
CA SER A 246 3.95 19.38 12.16
C SER A 246 3.12 18.26 12.75
N GLY A 247 3.04 18.17 14.07
CA GLY A 247 2.19 17.22 14.81
C GLY A 247 0.69 17.44 14.63
N ILE A 248 0.24 17.51 13.37
CA ILE A 248 -1.16 17.53 12.96
C ILE A 248 -1.49 16.09 12.55
N PRO A 249 -2.50 15.44 13.15
CA PRO A 249 -2.98 14.15 12.67
C PRO A 249 -3.35 14.27 11.19
N THR A 250 -2.61 13.57 10.34
CA THR A 250 -2.87 13.54 8.91
C THR A 250 -4.08 12.65 8.63
N ASP A 251 -4.94 13.07 7.71
CA ASP A 251 -6.17 12.33 7.42
C ASP A 251 -5.88 10.97 6.81
N ILE A 252 -6.64 9.96 7.23
CA ILE A 252 -6.60 8.63 6.62
C ILE A 252 -7.30 8.72 5.27
N THR A 253 -6.51 8.86 4.21
CA THR A 253 -7.00 9.02 2.84
C THR A 253 -6.57 7.87 1.94
N ARG A 254 -5.84 6.88 2.44
CA ARG A 254 -5.39 5.73 1.66
C ARG A 254 -5.72 4.42 2.35
N LEU A 255 -6.10 3.45 1.53
CA LEU A 255 -6.47 2.10 1.93
C LEU A 255 -5.69 1.11 1.05
N SER A 256 -5.16 0.06 1.66
CA SER A 256 -4.65 -1.11 0.97
C SER A 256 -5.33 -2.34 1.51
N VAL A 257 -5.85 -3.19 0.63
CA VAL A 257 -6.52 -4.43 1.00
C VAL A 257 -5.81 -5.56 0.29
N THR A 258 -5.34 -6.52 1.08
CA THR A 258 -4.69 -7.72 0.58
C THR A 258 -5.61 -8.92 0.76
N CYS A 259 -5.77 -9.72 -0.29
CA CYS A 259 -6.54 -10.94 -0.26
C CYS A 259 -5.79 -12.10 -0.93
N MET A 260 -6.25 -13.32 -0.64
CA MET A 260 -5.72 -14.54 -1.26
C MET A 260 -6.66 -15.06 -2.33
N ASP A 261 -6.10 -15.51 -3.46
CA ASP A 261 -6.88 -16.25 -4.46
C ASP A 261 -7.03 -17.74 -4.11
N GLY A 262 -7.79 -18.47 -4.93
CA GLY A 262 -8.04 -19.91 -4.73
C GLY A 262 -6.79 -20.80 -4.74
N LYS A 263 -5.65 -20.29 -5.25
CA LYS A 263 -4.35 -20.98 -5.27
C LYS A 263 -3.39 -20.46 -4.20
N LYS A 264 -3.89 -19.67 -3.24
CA LYS A 264 -3.14 -19.08 -2.13
C LYS A 264 -2.08 -18.07 -2.56
N ARG A 265 -2.26 -17.42 -3.72
CA ARG A 265 -1.44 -16.27 -4.12
C ARG A 265 -1.99 -15.02 -3.43
N SER A 266 -1.08 -14.17 -2.95
CA SER A 266 -1.42 -12.89 -2.33
C SER A 266 -1.56 -11.82 -3.41
N HIS A 267 -2.64 -11.05 -3.35
CA HIS A 267 -2.93 -9.95 -4.27
C HIS A 267 -3.43 -8.74 -3.49
N THR A 268 -3.02 -7.54 -3.91
CA THR A 268 -3.31 -6.31 -3.18
C THR A 268 -3.87 -5.24 -4.12
N TRP A 269 -4.94 -4.57 -3.69
CA TRP A 269 -5.39 -3.33 -4.30
C TRP A 269 -5.27 -2.18 -3.33
N HIS A 270 -5.00 -1.00 -3.87
CA HIS A 270 -4.85 0.25 -3.16
C HIS A 270 -5.92 1.23 -3.61
N ALA A 271 -6.39 2.06 -2.70
CA ALA A 271 -7.32 3.14 -2.98
C ALA A 271 -6.86 4.42 -2.29
N GLU A 272 -6.69 5.50 -3.04
CA GLU A 272 -6.77 6.85 -2.50
C GLU A 272 -8.25 7.20 -2.38
N LEU A 273 -8.76 7.42 -1.18
CA LEU A 273 -10.18 7.50 -0.89
C LEU A 273 -10.74 8.93 -0.94
N TYR A 274 -9.87 9.95 -0.92
CA TYR A 274 -10.24 11.36 -0.83
C TYR A 274 -9.29 12.25 -1.66
N PRO A 275 -9.77 13.27 -2.38
CA PRO A 275 -11.17 13.77 -2.47
C PRO A 275 -12.10 12.93 -3.35
N SER A 276 -11.56 11.94 -4.05
CA SER A 276 -12.27 10.99 -4.89
C SER A 276 -11.51 9.67 -4.88
N ILE A 277 -12.19 8.56 -5.13
CA ILE A 277 -11.52 7.26 -5.19
C ILE A 277 -10.61 7.15 -6.42
N VAL A 278 -9.33 6.88 -6.20
CA VAL A 278 -8.35 6.48 -7.22
C VAL A 278 -7.84 5.09 -6.85
N LEU A 279 -8.08 4.10 -7.70
CA LEU A 279 -7.69 2.72 -7.47
C LEU A 279 -6.39 2.37 -8.20
N THR A 280 -5.50 1.67 -7.50
CA THR A 280 -4.30 1.07 -8.08
C THR A 280 -4.31 -0.41 -7.73
N VAL A 281 -4.28 -1.27 -8.74
CA VAL A 281 -4.49 -2.72 -8.56
C VAL A 281 -3.38 -3.54 -9.19
N ASP A 282 -3.11 -4.70 -8.62
CA ASP A 282 -2.12 -5.64 -9.14
C ASP A 282 -2.67 -6.46 -10.33
N PHE A 283 -3.14 -5.77 -11.37
CA PHE A 283 -3.68 -6.36 -12.60
C PHE A 283 -3.06 -5.73 -13.85
N PRO A 284 -3.14 -6.42 -15.00
CA PRO A 284 -2.75 -5.85 -16.30
C PRO A 284 -3.48 -4.53 -16.60
N GLU A 285 -2.86 -3.65 -17.38
CA GLU A 285 -3.36 -2.28 -17.65
C GLU A 285 -4.77 -2.22 -18.25
N ASP A 286 -5.19 -3.25 -18.98
CA ASP A 286 -6.52 -3.34 -19.60
C ASP A 286 -7.66 -3.69 -18.61
N PHE A 287 -7.32 -3.99 -17.35
CA PHE A 287 -8.32 -4.32 -16.34
C PHE A 287 -8.97 -3.07 -15.74
N SER A 288 -10.18 -2.76 -16.19
CA SER A 288 -11.01 -1.75 -15.54
C SER A 288 -11.88 -2.39 -14.45
N LEU A 289 -11.61 -2.03 -13.19
CA LEU A 289 -12.51 -2.33 -12.06
C LEU A 289 -13.81 -1.52 -12.11
N ILE A 290 -13.72 -0.35 -12.74
CA ILE A 290 -14.71 0.71 -12.63
C ILE A 290 -15.42 0.81 -13.97
N ASP A 291 -16.64 0.27 -14.03
CA ASP A 291 -17.56 0.68 -15.09
C ASP A 291 -17.88 2.16 -14.90
N ASN A 292 -18.24 2.86 -15.98
CA ASN A 292 -18.74 4.26 -15.96
C ASN A 292 -19.95 4.51 -15.02
N ASN A 293 -20.41 3.51 -14.28
CA ASN A 293 -21.56 3.51 -13.38
C ASN A 293 -21.20 3.57 -11.89
N LEU A 294 -19.92 3.49 -11.48
CA LEU A 294 -19.52 3.71 -10.08
C LEU A 294 -19.31 5.20 -9.83
N GLU A 295 -20.15 5.82 -8.99
CA GLU A 295 -19.92 7.19 -8.51
C GLU A 295 -18.77 7.20 -7.48
N LEU A 296 -17.57 7.56 -7.93
CA LEU A 296 -16.35 7.61 -7.10
C LEU A 296 -16.20 8.92 -6.32
N GLU A 297 -16.94 9.96 -6.71
CA GLU A 297 -16.96 11.24 -6.02
C GLU A 297 -17.90 11.20 -4.82
N LYS A 298 -17.41 11.67 -3.66
CA LYS A 298 -18.22 11.78 -2.44
C LYS A 298 -18.95 10.47 -2.10
N TRP A 299 -18.28 9.33 -2.27
CA TRP A 299 -18.80 8.00 -1.95
C TRP A 299 -19.25 7.83 -0.48
N TRP A 300 -18.91 8.79 0.38
CA TRP A 300 -19.34 8.88 1.76
C TRP A 300 -20.65 9.65 1.99
N ASP A 301 -21.25 10.20 0.93
CA ASP A 301 -22.49 10.98 0.99
C ASP A 301 -23.69 10.05 0.78
N ASP A 302 -24.24 9.58 1.91
CA ASP A 302 -25.36 8.66 1.98
C ASP A 302 -26.67 9.24 1.39
N GLU A 303 -26.77 10.58 1.25
CA GLU A 303 -27.98 11.25 0.75
C GLU A 303 -28.14 11.19 -0.78
N LYS A 304 -27.06 10.90 -1.52
CA LYS A 304 -27.07 10.99 -3.00
C LYS A 304 -27.27 9.66 -3.71
N SER A 305 -26.85 8.54 -3.11
CA SER A 305 -27.09 7.22 -3.68
C SER A 305 -27.03 6.11 -2.62
N ALA A 306 -28.10 5.30 -2.55
CA ALA A 306 -28.17 4.15 -1.66
C ALA A 306 -27.10 3.08 -1.93
N SER A 307 -26.45 3.10 -3.10
CA SER A 307 -25.37 2.17 -3.46
C SER A 307 -24.01 2.53 -2.85
N ASN A 308 -23.82 3.76 -2.40
CA ASN A 308 -22.50 4.25 -1.97
C ASN A 308 -22.02 3.64 -0.65
N HIS A 309 -22.96 3.10 0.15
CA HIS A 309 -22.67 2.40 1.39
C HIS A 309 -21.89 1.08 1.23
N LEU A 310 -21.79 0.54 0.01
CA LEU A 310 -21.13 -0.75 -0.27
C LEU A 310 -20.02 -0.62 -1.32
N LEU A 311 -19.49 0.58 -1.54
CA LEU A 311 -18.52 0.82 -2.61
C LEU A 311 -17.22 0.02 -2.46
N LEU A 312 -16.56 0.05 -1.29
CA LEU A 312 -15.33 -0.72 -1.04
C LEU A 312 -15.58 -2.24 -1.05
N PRO A 313 -16.65 -2.77 -0.43
CA PRO A 313 -17.04 -4.17 -0.63
C PRO A 313 -17.29 -4.55 -2.09
N GLU A 314 -17.92 -3.67 -2.87
CA GLU A 314 -18.15 -3.87 -4.30
C GLU A 314 -16.84 -3.86 -5.10
N ILE A 315 -15.90 -2.97 -4.76
CA ILE A 315 -14.54 -2.97 -5.31
C ILE A 315 -13.84 -4.29 -4.99
N GLN A 316 -13.87 -4.75 -3.74
CA GLN A 316 -13.30 -6.06 -3.35
C GLN A 316 -13.95 -7.22 -4.11
N ARG A 317 -15.27 -7.20 -4.26
CA ARG A 317 -16.01 -8.23 -5.02
C ARG A 317 -15.58 -8.26 -6.48
N ARG A 318 -15.43 -7.10 -7.12
CA ARG A 318 -14.96 -6.98 -8.51
C ARG A 318 -13.49 -7.35 -8.65
N PHE A 319 -12.67 -6.98 -7.68
CA PHE A 319 -11.27 -7.40 -7.59
C PHE A 319 -11.18 -8.93 -7.56
N GLN A 320 -11.97 -9.59 -6.72
CA GLN A 320 -12.03 -11.05 -6.67
C GLN A 320 -12.48 -11.67 -7.99
N GLN A 321 -13.45 -11.07 -8.69
CA GLN A 321 -13.85 -11.54 -10.03
C GLN A 321 -12.73 -11.40 -11.06
N GLY A 322 -11.94 -10.32 -10.98
CA GLY A 322 -10.73 -10.17 -11.77
C GLY A 322 -9.69 -11.26 -11.45
N LEU A 323 -9.50 -11.57 -10.17
CA LEU A 323 -8.59 -12.64 -9.75
C LEU A 323 -9.01 -13.98 -10.32
N ASP A 324 -10.30 -14.29 -10.29
CA ASP A 324 -10.87 -15.53 -10.82
C ASP A 324 -10.71 -15.60 -12.35
N ARG A 325 -10.94 -14.47 -13.04
CA ARG A 325 -10.77 -14.34 -14.50
C ARG A 325 -9.33 -14.58 -14.94
N TYR A 326 -8.35 -14.01 -14.24
CA TYR A 326 -6.93 -14.08 -14.62
C TYR A 326 -6.17 -15.25 -14.01
N GLN A 327 -6.85 -16.22 -13.38
CA GLN A 327 -6.17 -17.44 -12.88
C GLN A 327 -5.29 -18.12 -13.93
N PRO A 328 -5.72 -18.29 -15.21
CA PRO A 328 -4.87 -18.92 -16.23
C PRO A 328 -3.60 -18.11 -16.52
N LEU A 329 -3.68 -16.78 -16.50
CA LEU A 329 -2.52 -15.91 -16.70
C LEU A 329 -1.52 -16.08 -15.57
N PHE A 330 -1.99 -16.00 -14.33
CA PHE A 330 -1.14 -16.16 -13.16
C PHE A 330 -0.46 -17.53 -13.12
N ASP A 331 -1.14 -18.58 -13.60
CA ASP A 331 -0.56 -19.92 -13.70
C ASP A 331 0.59 -20.00 -14.69
N GLU A 332 0.48 -19.34 -15.85
CA GLU A 332 1.56 -19.28 -16.83
C GLU A 332 2.73 -18.42 -16.30
N LEU A 333 2.45 -17.29 -15.65
CA LEU A 333 3.49 -16.47 -15.00
C LEU A 333 4.22 -17.26 -13.91
N ASP A 334 3.51 -18.00 -13.05
CA ASP A 334 4.12 -18.85 -12.03
C ASP A 334 5.00 -19.95 -12.65
N GLN A 335 4.56 -20.55 -13.75
CA GLN A 335 5.34 -21.56 -14.45
C GLN A 335 6.64 -20.97 -15.02
N LEU A 336 6.58 -19.79 -15.64
CA LEU A 336 7.77 -19.12 -16.16
C LEU A 336 8.71 -18.73 -15.02
N ASP A 337 8.20 -18.06 -13.99
CA ASP A 337 8.97 -17.51 -12.87
C ASP A 337 9.65 -18.59 -12.02
N SER A 338 9.06 -19.78 -11.92
CA SER A 338 9.61 -20.90 -11.14
C SER A 338 10.59 -21.79 -11.91
N HIS A 339 10.55 -21.79 -13.25
CA HIS A 339 11.32 -22.75 -14.05
C HIS A 339 12.36 -22.13 -14.98
N LEU A 340 12.26 -20.83 -15.27
CA LEU A 340 13.15 -20.15 -16.20
C LEU A 340 13.97 -19.08 -15.48
N TRP A 341 15.13 -18.74 -16.05
CA TRP A 341 15.85 -17.55 -15.64
C TRP A 341 15.16 -16.29 -16.15
N ILE A 342 14.25 -15.77 -15.33
CA ILE A 342 13.68 -14.44 -15.51
C ILE A 342 14.73 -13.39 -15.13
N LEU A 343 15.21 -12.69 -16.14
CA LEU A 343 16.09 -11.56 -15.97
C LEU A 343 15.31 -10.38 -15.42
N GLU A 344 14.13 -10.11 -16.02
CA GLU A 344 13.27 -8.98 -15.68
C GLU A 344 11.77 -9.35 -15.78
N PRO A 345 10.92 -8.80 -14.88
CA PRO A 345 11.29 -8.03 -13.69
C PRO A 345 12.02 -8.89 -12.65
N SER A 346 12.57 -8.27 -11.60
CA SER A 346 13.11 -9.02 -10.48
C SER A 346 12.01 -9.82 -9.78
N LEU A 347 12.33 -11.05 -9.38
CA LEU A 347 11.38 -11.93 -8.72
C LEU A 347 11.44 -11.73 -7.19
N PRO A 348 10.30 -11.73 -6.49
CA PRO A 348 8.94 -11.96 -7.00
C PRO A 348 8.39 -10.75 -7.78
N ALA A 349 7.86 -11.02 -8.98
CA ALA A 349 7.27 -10.02 -9.84
C ALA A 349 5.84 -9.67 -9.38
N ARG A 350 5.45 -8.40 -9.55
CA ARG A 350 4.04 -8.00 -9.44
C ARG A 350 3.20 -8.65 -10.54
N ARG A 351 1.94 -8.94 -10.25
CA ARG A 351 1.03 -9.61 -11.19
C ARG A 351 0.48 -8.68 -12.27
N CYS A 352 0.55 -7.37 -12.07
CA CYS A 352 0.36 -6.38 -13.12
C CYS A 352 1.42 -6.45 -14.22
N SER A 353 2.62 -6.96 -13.92
CA SER A 353 3.69 -7.14 -14.90
C SER A 353 3.48 -8.45 -15.64
N ILE A 354 3.01 -8.34 -16.88
CA ILE A 354 2.81 -9.47 -17.81
C ILE A 354 3.96 -9.63 -18.83
N GLU A 355 4.96 -8.75 -18.74
CA GLU A 355 6.20 -8.84 -19.50
C GLU A 355 7.22 -9.72 -18.77
N ARG A 356 7.94 -10.57 -19.50
CA ARG A 356 9.07 -11.35 -18.97
C ARG A 356 10.24 -11.29 -19.92
N ARG A 357 11.41 -10.87 -19.41
CA ARG A 357 12.69 -11.04 -20.09
C ARG A 357 13.32 -12.35 -19.62
N ILE A 358 13.42 -13.30 -20.53
CA ILE A 358 13.89 -14.66 -20.29
C ILE A 358 15.31 -14.81 -20.85
N ALA A 359 16.21 -15.40 -20.08
CA ALA A 359 17.54 -15.77 -20.57
C ALA A 359 17.45 -16.92 -21.58
N LEU A 360 18.16 -16.80 -22.71
CA LEU A 360 18.21 -17.84 -23.75
C LEU A 360 19.56 -18.55 -23.79
N TRP A 361 20.66 -17.79 -23.65
CA TRP A 361 22.01 -18.34 -23.78
C TRP A 361 23.03 -17.51 -22.99
N GLU A 362 24.12 -18.17 -22.57
CA GLU A 362 25.25 -17.53 -21.88
C GLU A 362 25.85 -16.40 -22.72
N GLY A 363 26.30 -15.32 -22.07
CA GLY A 363 26.86 -14.17 -22.78
C GLY A 363 25.82 -13.15 -23.25
N GLY A 364 24.61 -13.18 -22.67
CA GLY A 364 23.65 -12.08 -22.71
C GLY A 364 22.49 -12.20 -23.69
N ALA A 365 22.34 -13.34 -24.36
CA ALA A 365 21.20 -13.56 -25.23
C ALA A 365 19.93 -13.74 -24.40
N SER A 366 18.91 -12.97 -24.71
CA SER A 366 17.63 -12.97 -23.99
C SER A 366 16.48 -12.66 -24.92
N MET A 367 15.27 -12.98 -24.47
CA MET A 367 14.04 -12.68 -25.18
C MET A 367 13.04 -12.05 -24.22
N VAL A 368 12.41 -10.98 -24.65
CA VAL A 368 11.30 -10.34 -23.96
C VAL A 368 10.01 -10.85 -24.58
N ILE A 369 9.11 -11.35 -23.75
CA ILE A 369 7.75 -11.72 -24.14
C ILE A 369 6.72 -10.93 -23.34
N VAL A 370 5.59 -10.61 -23.95
CA VAL A 370 4.42 -10.04 -23.29
C VAL A 370 3.23 -10.96 -23.54
N LEU A 371 2.64 -11.50 -22.48
CA LEU A 371 1.50 -12.42 -22.61
C LEU A 371 0.20 -11.64 -22.83
N ASP A 372 -0.76 -12.25 -23.54
CA ASP A 372 -2.13 -11.76 -23.57
C ASP A 372 -2.83 -12.12 -22.25
N PRO A 373 -3.37 -11.16 -21.49
CA PRO A 373 -3.98 -11.47 -20.19
C PRO A 373 -5.25 -12.32 -20.30
N GLU A 374 -5.99 -12.22 -21.41
CA GLU A 374 -7.21 -13.00 -21.67
C GLU A 374 -6.90 -14.35 -22.31
N LYS A 375 -5.80 -14.44 -23.06
CA LYS A 375 -5.35 -15.66 -23.74
C LYS A 375 -3.87 -15.94 -23.46
N PRO A 376 -3.49 -16.26 -22.22
CA PRO A 376 -2.08 -16.33 -21.81
C PRO A 376 -1.27 -17.43 -22.52
N ARG A 377 -1.93 -18.45 -23.08
CA ARG A 377 -1.29 -19.51 -23.88
C ARG A 377 -1.31 -19.27 -25.39
N ALA A 378 -1.97 -18.21 -25.85
CA ALA A 378 -1.83 -17.78 -27.23
C ALA A 378 -0.39 -17.32 -27.49
N ILE A 379 -0.08 -17.09 -28.77
CA ILE A 379 1.21 -16.52 -29.16
C ILE A 379 1.39 -15.18 -28.41
N PRO A 380 2.54 -14.92 -27.75
CA PRO A 380 2.75 -13.68 -27.02
C PRO A 380 2.52 -12.45 -27.91
N VAL A 381 1.87 -11.43 -27.35
CA VAL A 381 1.51 -10.18 -28.05
C VAL A 381 2.77 -9.45 -28.55
N LEU A 382 3.87 -9.58 -27.79
CA LEU A 382 5.18 -9.08 -28.15
C LEU A 382 6.22 -10.18 -27.94
N VAL A 383 7.12 -10.31 -28.91
CA VAL A 383 8.36 -11.08 -28.78
C VAL A 383 9.51 -10.22 -29.30
N ARG A 384 10.51 -9.97 -28.46
CA ARG A 384 11.70 -9.18 -28.82
C ARG A 384 12.97 -9.89 -28.38
N PHE A 385 13.89 -10.08 -29.32
CA PHE A 385 15.19 -10.71 -29.08
C PHE A 385 16.26 -9.67 -28.77
N ILE A 386 17.07 -9.90 -27.73
CA ILE A 386 18.13 -8.99 -27.24
C ILE A 386 19.45 -9.75 -27.11
N GLY A 387 20.57 -9.11 -27.46
CA GLY A 387 21.92 -9.68 -27.32
C GLY A 387 22.30 -10.72 -28.37
N LEU A 388 21.47 -10.91 -29.40
CA LEU A 388 21.55 -12.02 -30.36
C LEU A 388 22.27 -11.70 -31.67
N THR A 389 23.08 -10.64 -31.73
CA THR A 389 23.73 -10.20 -32.99
C THR A 389 24.78 -11.17 -33.57
N ALA A 390 25.09 -12.28 -32.89
CA ALA A 390 25.74 -13.47 -33.46
C ALA A 390 25.84 -14.57 -32.40
N ALA A 391 24.71 -15.14 -31.96
CA ALA A 391 24.79 -16.38 -31.17
C ALA A 391 25.18 -17.52 -32.13
N ARG A 392 26.47 -17.91 -32.11
CA ARG A 392 26.94 -19.13 -32.77
C ARG A 392 26.36 -20.34 -32.04
N ASN A 393 25.11 -20.69 -32.35
CA ASN A 393 24.68 -22.07 -32.17
C ASN A 393 25.36 -22.88 -33.27
N ALA A 394 26.47 -23.55 -32.91
CA ALA A 394 27.08 -24.60 -33.71
C ALA A 394 27.25 -24.28 -35.22
N ASP A 395 28.05 -23.24 -35.53
CA ASP A 395 28.55 -22.96 -36.90
C ASP A 395 27.54 -22.42 -37.93
N LYS A 396 26.33 -22.03 -37.51
CA LYS A 396 25.35 -21.35 -38.38
C LYS A 396 24.85 -20.05 -37.76
N ASP A 397 24.82 -18.99 -38.57
CA ASP A 397 24.04 -17.80 -38.27
C ASP A 397 22.56 -18.16 -38.34
N VAL A 398 21.89 -18.23 -37.18
CA VAL A 398 20.46 -18.48 -37.08
C VAL A 398 19.76 -17.15 -36.85
N ASP A 399 18.89 -16.76 -37.77
CA ASP A 399 17.94 -15.67 -37.53
C ASP A 399 16.82 -16.18 -36.63
N TRP A 400 16.95 -15.90 -35.33
CA TRP A 400 15.98 -16.31 -34.32
C TRP A 400 14.60 -15.67 -34.52
N SER A 401 14.55 -14.47 -35.10
CA SER A 401 13.29 -13.79 -35.37
C SER A 401 12.53 -14.51 -36.49
N ALA A 402 13.22 -14.86 -37.57
CA ALA A 402 12.65 -15.66 -38.65
C ALA A 402 12.27 -17.08 -38.18
N SER A 403 13.14 -17.73 -37.40
CA SER A 403 12.88 -19.06 -36.83
C SER A 403 11.63 -19.08 -35.95
N PHE A 404 11.45 -18.08 -35.08
CA PHE A 404 10.26 -17.95 -34.25
C PHE A 404 9.02 -17.66 -35.09
N ALA A 405 9.12 -16.76 -36.08
CA ALA A 405 8.03 -16.47 -37.01
C ALA A 405 7.54 -17.74 -37.74
N ASP A 406 8.46 -18.56 -38.23
CA ASP A 406 8.13 -19.85 -38.87
C ASP A 406 7.47 -20.85 -37.91
N PHE A 407 7.82 -20.78 -36.62
CA PHE A 407 7.24 -21.64 -35.58
C PHE A 407 5.81 -21.24 -35.18
N VAL A 408 5.43 -19.97 -35.35
CA VAL A 408 4.10 -19.47 -35.02
C VAL A 408 3.17 -19.32 -36.24
N THR A 409 3.69 -19.38 -37.46
CA THR A 409 2.88 -19.23 -38.69
C THR A 409 2.07 -20.49 -39.00
N GLU A 410 0.77 -20.33 -39.27
CA GLU A 410 -0.15 -21.38 -39.71
C GLU A 410 -0.01 -21.67 -41.22
N GLY A 411 0.10 -22.95 -41.63
CA GLY A 411 0.04 -23.31 -43.06
C GLY A 411 0.77 -24.57 -43.54
N ALA A 412 1.15 -25.53 -42.69
CA ALA A 412 1.88 -26.72 -43.10
C ALA A 412 1.17 -28.05 -42.79
N GLU A 413 1.53 -29.08 -43.56
CA GLU A 413 1.04 -30.48 -43.53
C GLU A 413 0.93 -31.07 -42.10
N GLU A 414 -0.03 -31.99 -41.88
CA GLU A 414 -0.41 -32.57 -40.58
C GLU A 414 0.79 -33.05 -39.73
N ASP A 415 1.87 -33.52 -40.35
CA ASP A 415 3.07 -34.03 -39.67
C ASP A 415 3.90 -32.93 -38.94
N LEU A 416 3.74 -31.66 -39.32
CA LEU A 416 4.46 -30.51 -38.74
C LEU A 416 3.65 -29.76 -37.67
N ALA A 417 2.33 -29.97 -37.59
CA ALA A 417 1.45 -29.31 -36.64
C ALA A 417 1.83 -29.59 -35.17
N SER A 418 2.36 -30.78 -34.89
CA SER A 418 2.87 -31.16 -33.56
C SER A 418 4.13 -30.39 -33.13
N LYS A 419 4.80 -29.69 -34.06
CA LYS A 419 6.05 -28.93 -33.86
C LYS A 419 5.86 -27.42 -33.99
N ARG A 420 4.67 -26.91 -33.71
CA ARG A 420 4.32 -25.48 -33.78
C ARG A 420 3.88 -24.94 -32.43
N TRP A 421 3.56 -23.66 -32.35
CA TRP A 421 2.90 -23.13 -31.16
C TRP A 421 1.52 -23.81 -30.97
N SER A 422 1.17 -24.18 -29.75
CA SER A 422 -0.15 -24.69 -29.41
C SER A 422 -0.61 -24.15 -28.05
N GLU A 423 -1.85 -23.68 -27.98
CA GLU A 423 -2.48 -23.20 -26.74
C GLU A 423 -2.78 -24.34 -25.75
N GLU A 424 -2.68 -25.60 -26.17
CA GLU A 424 -2.82 -26.77 -25.29
C GLU A 424 -1.58 -26.96 -24.39
N ARG A 425 -0.43 -26.45 -24.83
CA ARG A 425 0.85 -26.46 -24.10
C ARG A 425 1.02 -25.18 -23.29
N SER A 426 1.78 -25.27 -22.21
CA SER A 426 2.18 -24.05 -21.48
C SER A 426 3.07 -23.17 -22.35
N VAL A 427 3.16 -21.89 -22.01
CA VAL A 427 4.06 -20.93 -22.69
C VAL A 427 5.49 -21.47 -22.65
N ARG A 428 5.93 -21.96 -21.47
CA ARG A 428 7.24 -22.56 -21.29
C ARG A 428 7.48 -23.73 -22.26
N GLU A 429 6.57 -24.68 -22.33
CA GLU A 429 6.69 -25.86 -23.19
C GLU A 429 6.78 -25.48 -24.67
N ASN A 430 5.99 -24.48 -25.10
CA ASN A 430 6.10 -23.94 -26.45
C ASN A 430 7.48 -23.33 -26.73
N LEU A 431 8.02 -22.55 -25.79
CA LEU A 431 9.33 -21.92 -25.92
C LEU A 431 10.47 -22.94 -25.95
N GLU A 432 10.44 -23.96 -25.08
CA GLU A 432 11.43 -25.03 -25.05
C GLU A 432 11.36 -25.89 -26.32
N LEU A 433 10.15 -26.15 -26.86
CA LEU A 433 9.99 -26.85 -28.13
C LEU A 433 10.56 -26.06 -29.30
N TRP A 434 10.28 -24.75 -29.36
CA TRP A 434 10.83 -23.86 -30.38
C TRP A 434 12.36 -23.80 -30.29
N PHE A 435 12.89 -23.63 -29.08
CA PHE A 435 14.32 -23.54 -28.85
C PHE A 435 15.04 -24.86 -29.15
N GLY A 436 14.34 -25.99 -29.04
CA GLY A 436 14.85 -27.34 -29.32
C GLY A 436 15.64 -27.95 -28.16
N SER A 437 15.73 -27.26 -27.03
CA SER A 437 16.32 -27.74 -25.78
C SER A 437 15.65 -27.06 -24.58
N PRO A 438 15.82 -27.59 -23.35
CA PRO A 438 15.41 -26.87 -22.15
C PRO A 438 16.08 -25.50 -22.08
N LEU A 439 15.32 -24.50 -21.66
CA LEU A 439 15.82 -23.15 -21.45
C LEU A 439 16.61 -23.05 -20.13
N PRO A 440 17.52 -22.07 -20.00
CA PRO A 440 18.22 -21.81 -18.75
C PRO A 440 17.28 -21.64 -17.56
N SER A 441 17.64 -22.28 -16.44
CA SER A 441 16.85 -22.29 -15.20
C SER A 441 17.72 -22.09 -13.96
N PRO A 442 17.14 -21.63 -12.84
CA PRO A 442 17.86 -21.53 -11.56
C PRO A 442 18.47 -22.83 -11.04
N LEU A 443 17.97 -23.98 -11.53
CA LEU A 443 18.50 -25.30 -11.19
C LEU A 443 19.66 -25.74 -12.07
N SER A 444 19.84 -25.13 -13.25
CA SER A 444 20.82 -25.56 -14.26
C SER A 444 22.02 -24.63 -14.38
N SER A 445 21.95 -23.38 -13.90
CA SER A 445 22.94 -22.33 -14.18
C SER A 445 22.87 -21.16 -13.18
N VAL A 446 23.83 -20.23 -13.21
CA VAL A 446 23.88 -19.06 -12.32
C VAL A 446 23.43 -17.79 -13.08
N LYS A 447 22.62 -16.93 -12.44
CA LYS A 447 22.07 -15.72 -13.07
C LYS A 447 23.13 -14.80 -13.69
N SER A 448 24.31 -14.71 -13.08
CA SER A 448 25.43 -13.87 -13.55
C SER A 448 25.89 -14.20 -14.96
N ASP A 449 25.71 -15.45 -15.41
CA ASP A 449 26.18 -15.93 -16.71
C ASP A 449 25.39 -15.32 -17.88
N TYR A 450 24.23 -14.72 -17.56
CA TYR A 450 23.29 -14.12 -18.50
C TYR A 450 23.24 -12.59 -18.41
N LEU A 451 23.88 -12.00 -17.39
CA LEU A 451 23.93 -10.55 -17.22
C LEU A 451 25.16 -9.98 -17.96
N VAL A 452 24.92 -8.94 -18.75
CA VAL A 452 25.98 -8.24 -19.48
C VAL A 452 26.20 -6.88 -18.84
N GLU A 453 27.43 -6.60 -18.45
CA GLU A 453 27.83 -5.29 -17.93
C GLU A 453 28.35 -4.39 -19.05
N CYS A 454 28.06 -3.10 -18.93
CA CYS A 454 28.65 -2.10 -19.82
C CYS A 454 30.16 -2.00 -19.58
N GLY A 455 30.95 -2.00 -20.66
CA GLY A 455 32.39 -1.79 -20.59
C GLY A 455 32.83 -0.36 -20.24
N ILE A 456 31.92 0.56 -19.92
CA ILE A 456 32.28 1.93 -19.54
C ILE A 456 31.91 2.18 -18.08
N CYS A 457 30.63 2.02 -17.73
CA CYS A 457 30.15 2.26 -16.36
C CYS A 457 30.17 1.00 -15.47
N TYR A 458 30.43 -0.19 -16.04
CA TYR A 458 30.43 -1.47 -15.32
C TYR A 458 29.10 -1.80 -14.61
N THR A 459 28.00 -1.17 -15.04
CA THR A 459 26.67 -1.52 -14.57
C THR A 459 25.92 -2.32 -15.63
N HIS A 460 24.99 -3.16 -15.17
CA HIS A 460 24.02 -3.80 -16.05
C HIS A 460 22.94 -2.80 -16.52
N ARG A 461 22.50 -1.88 -15.65
CA ARG A 461 21.50 -0.86 -15.96
C ARG A 461 21.99 0.55 -15.63
N LEU A 462 21.61 1.50 -16.47
CA LEU A 462 21.69 2.92 -16.11
C LEU A 462 20.45 3.30 -15.30
N PRO A 463 20.60 4.03 -14.18
CA PRO A 463 19.46 4.62 -13.48
C PRO A 463 18.68 5.53 -14.44
N SER A 464 17.35 5.47 -14.43
CA SER A 464 16.51 6.43 -15.13
C SER A 464 16.38 7.71 -14.29
N ASP A 465 16.50 8.89 -14.94
CA ASP A 465 16.45 10.19 -14.26
C ASP A 465 15.06 10.55 -13.68
N ASP A 466 14.02 9.81 -14.08
CA ASP A 466 12.61 10.12 -13.76
C ASP A 466 12.17 9.64 -12.35
N VAL A 467 13.06 9.02 -11.56
CA VAL A 467 12.71 8.36 -10.28
C VAL A 467 13.76 8.62 -9.20
N MET A 468 13.87 9.89 -8.81
CA MET A 468 14.66 10.34 -7.65
C MET A 468 13.82 10.43 -6.35
N SER A 469 12.84 9.54 -6.12
CA SER A 469 11.94 9.70 -4.96
C SER A 469 11.55 8.47 -4.14
N ASP A 470 12.15 7.29 -4.31
CA ASP A 470 12.01 6.22 -3.30
C ASP A 470 13.18 5.24 -3.31
N GLU A 471 14.03 5.27 -2.29
CA GLU A 471 15.17 4.34 -2.12
C GLU A 471 14.72 2.88 -1.91
N ASN A 472 13.43 2.64 -1.60
CA ASN A 472 12.88 1.30 -1.39
C ASN A 472 12.21 0.69 -2.63
N LEU A 473 12.10 1.47 -3.72
CA LEU A 473 11.69 0.97 -5.02
C LEU A 473 12.81 1.32 -6.00
N ARG A 474 13.89 0.51 -5.98
CA ARG A 474 14.85 0.52 -7.09
C ARG A 474 14.05 0.29 -8.37
N SER A 475 13.82 1.36 -9.12
CA SER A 475 13.20 1.24 -10.42
C SER A 475 14.06 0.31 -11.25
N GLU A 476 13.53 -0.87 -11.53
CA GLU A 476 14.10 -1.86 -12.44
C GLU A 476 14.08 -1.32 -13.89
N GLU A 477 13.64 -0.10 -14.11
CA GLU A 477 13.57 0.60 -15.39
C GLU A 477 14.86 1.38 -15.64
N GLY A 478 15.70 0.84 -16.53
CA GLY A 478 16.97 1.43 -16.91
C GLY A 478 17.47 0.87 -18.23
N ALA A 479 18.23 1.66 -18.98
CA ALA A 479 18.79 1.24 -20.27
C ALA A 479 19.78 0.08 -20.08
N LEU A 480 19.82 -0.85 -21.04
CA LEU A 480 20.72 -2.01 -21.07
C LEU A 480 21.92 -1.80 -22.00
N PRO A 481 23.01 -2.59 -21.84
CA PRO A 481 24.18 -2.49 -22.68
C PRO A 481 23.97 -3.19 -24.03
N ASP A 482 23.08 -2.64 -24.86
CA ASP A 482 22.65 -3.28 -26.10
C ASP A 482 23.61 -3.02 -27.28
N VAL A 483 24.57 -2.08 -27.13
CA VAL A 483 25.52 -1.76 -28.19
C VAL A 483 26.77 -2.64 -28.06
N LYS A 484 26.93 -3.59 -28.99
CA LYS A 484 28.08 -4.51 -29.03
C LYS A 484 29.22 -3.96 -29.90
N CYS A 485 30.45 -4.19 -29.48
CA CYS A 485 31.64 -3.97 -30.30
C CYS A 485 31.65 -4.92 -31.52
N ASN A 486 31.93 -4.40 -32.72
CA ASN A 486 31.98 -5.19 -33.96
C ASN A 486 33.12 -6.23 -33.97
N ASN A 487 34.17 -6.01 -33.16
CA ASN A 487 35.26 -6.97 -33.05
C ASN A 487 34.85 -8.18 -32.18
N LEU A 488 34.73 -9.34 -32.83
CA LEU A 488 34.34 -10.61 -32.20
C LEU A 488 35.29 -11.05 -31.08
N THR A 489 36.57 -10.67 -31.13
CA THR A 489 37.54 -10.95 -30.06
C THR A 489 37.40 -10.03 -28.85
N CYS A 490 36.77 -8.86 -29.03
CA CYS A 490 36.60 -7.88 -27.97
C CYS A 490 35.37 -8.20 -27.11
N ASN A 491 34.24 -8.55 -27.75
CA ASN A 491 32.98 -8.95 -27.13
C ASN A 491 32.46 -8.01 -26.01
N LYS A 492 32.86 -6.73 -26.03
CA LYS A 492 32.38 -5.72 -25.08
C LYS A 492 31.04 -5.13 -25.53
N HIS A 493 30.22 -4.82 -24.54
CA HIS A 493 28.89 -4.26 -24.69
C HIS A 493 28.82 -2.91 -23.97
N TYR A 494 27.95 -2.02 -24.45
CA TYR A 494 27.84 -0.67 -23.94
C TYR A 494 26.40 -0.21 -23.92
N HIS A 495 26.01 0.56 -22.89
CA HIS A 495 24.81 1.37 -22.96
C HIS A 495 24.95 2.38 -24.09
N GLU A 496 23.84 2.68 -24.75
CA GLU A 496 23.80 3.68 -25.81
C GLU A 496 24.30 5.04 -25.30
N ALA A 497 23.81 5.49 -24.14
CA ALA A 497 24.22 6.75 -23.51
C ALA A 497 25.72 6.77 -23.16
N CYS A 498 26.24 5.72 -22.49
CA CYS A 498 27.66 5.66 -22.13
C CYS A 498 28.57 5.70 -23.36
N LEU A 499 28.23 4.94 -24.41
CA LEU A 499 29.03 4.93 -25.62
C LEU A 499 28.91 6.24 -26.40
N PHE A 500 27.72 6.86 -26.40
CA PHE A 500 27.49 8.18 -26.98
C PHE A 500 28.40 9.23 -26.33
N GLU A 501 28.37 9.34 -25.00
CA GLU A 501 29.21 10.29 -24.26
C GLU A 501 30.70 10.04 -24.52
N TRP A 502 31.12 8.78 -24.48
CA TRP A 502 32.50 8.40 -24.78
C TRP A 502 32.91 8.84 -26.18
N LEU A 503 32.18 8.43 -27.22
CA LEU A 503 32.52 8.75 -28.60
C LEU A 503 32.45 10.25 -28.87
N HIS A 504 31.48 10.95 -28.29
CA HIS A 504 31.34 12.40 -28.44
C HIS A 504 32.52 13.16 -27.81
N SER A 505 33.19 12.60 -26.81
CA SER A 505 34.41 13.18 -26.21
C SER A 505 35.67 13.01 -27.06
N LEU A 506 35.64 12.14 -28.08
CA LEU A 506 36.82 11.85 -28.90
C LEU A 506 36.94 12.86 -30.06
N PRO A 507 38.12 13.48 -30.26
CA PRO A 507 38.34 14.40 -31.39
C PRO A 507 38.34 13.69 -32.75
N THR A 508 38.44 12.36 -32.75
CA THR A 508 38.46 11.51 -33.95
C THR A 508 37.07 10.99 -34.34
N ALA A 509 36.06 11.21 -33.52
CA ALA A 509 34.71 10.73 -33.79
C ALA A 509 34.08 11.49 -34.96
N LYS A 510 33.35 10.76 -35.81
CA LYS A 510 32.63 11.31 -36.94
C LYS A 510 31.14 11.11 -36.73
N THR A 511 30.39 12.20 -36.83
CA THR A 511 28.92 12.14 -36.78
C THR A 511 28.39 12.12 -38.20
N SER A 512 27.49 11.19 -38.50
CA SER A 512 26.81 11.09 -39.78
C SER A 512 25.34 10.80 -39.54
N PHE A 513 24.47 11.73 -39.95
CA PHE A 513 23.03 11.72 -39.67
C PHE A 513 22.72 11.53 -38.19
N ASP A 514 22.11 10.40 -37.84
CA ASP A 514 21.66 10.02 -36.51
C ASP A 514 22.63 9.07 -35.80
N ARG A 515 23.87 8.91 -36.29
CA ARG A 515 24.87 8.02 -35.67
C ARG A 515 26.23 8.68 -35.52
N ILE A 516 26.90 8.38 -34.40
CA ILE A 516 28.31 8.71 -34.15
C ILE A 516 29.14 7.46 -34.35
N PHE A 517 30.24 7.61 -35.09
CA PHE A 517 31.22 6.58 -35.37
C PHE A 517 32.55 6.94 -34.70
N GLY A 518 33.20 5.96 -34.10
CA GLY A 518 34.55 6.11 -33.57
C GLY A 518 35.17 4.79 -33.17
N SER A 519 36.13 4.82 -32.25
CA SER A 519 36.90 3.65 -31.84
C SER A 519 36.40 3.08 -30.52
N CYS A 520 36.30 1.75 -30.45
CA CYS A 520 35.99 1.00 -29.24
C CYS A 520 37.03 1.29 -28.14
N PRO A 521 36.60 1.55 -26.88
CA PRO A 521 37.52 1.84 -25.76
C PRO A 521 38.56 0.74 -25.47
N TYR A 522 38.28 -0.50 -25.86
CA TYR A 522 39.11 -1.66 -25.50
C TYR A 522 39.99 -2.16 -26.64
N CYS A 523 39.42 -2.32 -27.84
CA CYS A 523 40.14 -2.90 -28.98
C CYS A 523 40.46 -1.88 -30.09
N CYS A 524 40.05 -0.62 -29.92
CA CYS A 524 40.23 0.47 -30.88
C CYS A 524 39.57 0.29 -32.26
N GLU A 525 38.90 -0.83 -32.51
CA GLU A 525 38.14 -1.10 -33.73
C GLU A 525 36.89 -0.21 -33.85
N ALA A 526 36.38 -0.09 -35.07
CA ALA A 526 35.25 0.77 -35.37
C ALA A 526 33.96 0.33 -34.64
N VAL A 527 33.34 1.27 -33.93
CA VAL A 527 32.05 1.12 -33.26
C VAL A 527 31.16 2.33 -33.56
N SER A 528 29.84 2.15 -33.48
CA SER A 528 28.88 3.23 -33.72
C SER A 528 27.68 3.17 -32.79
N VAL A 529 27.09 4.33 -32.52
CA VAL A 529 25.93 4.50 -31.64
C VAL A 529 24.98 5.55 -32.20
N SER A 530 23.68 5.47 -31.87
CA SER A 530 22.68 6.44 -32.31
C SER A 530 22.76 7.73 -31.48
N THR A 531 22.41 8.87 -32.09
CA THR A 531 22.34 10.18 -31.44
C THR A 531 20.98 10.47 -30.81
N ALA A 532 19.99 9.60 -31.02
CA ALA A 532 18.60 9.83 -30.61
C ALA A 532 18.43 9.94 -29.09
N ASN A 533 19.24 9.21 -28.31
CA ASN A 533 19.19 9.23 -26.84
C ASN A 533 20.12 10.26 -26.18
N GLY A 534 20.92 11.02 -26.93
CA GLY A 534 21.82 12.05 -26.40
C GLY A 534 21.15 13.40 -26.07
N ARG A 535 19.81 13.49 -26.09
CA ARG A 535 19.03 14.73 -25.96
C ARG A 535 18.12 14.81 -24.72
N ARG A 536 18.39 14.02 -23.69
CA ARG A 536 17.80 14.23 -22.36
C ARG A 536 18.89 14.74 -21.43
N ASN A 537 19.15 16.05 -21.51
CA ASN A 537 19.88 16.83 -20.50
C ASN A 537 18.90 17.84 -19.92
#